data_AF-A0A350ZXY3-F1
#
_entry.id   AF-A0A350ZXY3-F1
#
_cell.length_a   1.000
_cell.length_b   1.000
_cell.length_c   1.000
_cell.angle_alpha   90.00
_cell.angle_beta   90.00
_cell.angle_gamma   90.00
#
_symmetry.space_group_name_H-M   'P 1'
#
loop_
_entity.id
_entity.type
_entity.pdbx_description
1 polymer ?
#
loop_
_entity_poly.entity_id
_entity_poly.type
_entity_poly.pdbx_seq_one_letter_code
_entity_poly.pdbx_strand_id
1 'polypeptide(L)'
;TPVGGMKAIPVDISLVCATHRVLRDAVANGEFREDLYYRVNGLTVTLPPLRERSDVGTLVDRLLRAEAQDSGREAISISAEVRRFFETYPWPGNIRQLHSVIRVSAALLEDDEDEIESVHLPEELFGPEPFVPTQHGGASPAPSEGVLPPSEPAVARSLDELELEAIAKVMQEVKGNVSA
;
A
#
# COMPACT_ATOMS: atom_id res chain seq x y z
N THR A 1 20.17 26.39 -19.92
CA THR A 1 19.63 27.06 -21.13
C THR A 1 18.26 26.49 -21.43
N PRO A 2 17.29 27.30 -21.85
CA PRO A 2 16.01 26.79 -22.33
C PRO A 2 16.18 26.15 -23.71
N VAL A 3 15.23 25.28 -24.06
CA VAL A 3 15.16 24.61 -25.37
C VAL A 3 15.12 25.67 -26.48
N GLY A 4 16.00 25.55 -27.48
CA GLY A 4 16.12 26.49 -28.62
C GLY A 4 17.37 27.38 -28.62
N GLY A 5 18.18 27.39 -27.55
CA GLY A 5 19.47 28.08 -27.55
C GLY A 5 20.52 27.34 -28.39
N MET A 6 21.11 28.00 -29.39
CA MET A 6 22.16 27.42 -30.25
C MET A 6 23.51 27.22 -29.55
N LYS A 7 23.71 27.84 -28.37
CA LYS A 7 24.98 27.78 -27.62
C LYS A 7 24.91 26.67 -26.58
N ALA A 8 25.74 25.64 -26.74
CA ALA A 8 25.95 24.62 -25.73
C ALA A 8 26.57 25.24 -24.46
N ILE A 9 26.07 24.85 -23.30
CA ILE A 9 26.61 25.26 -21.99
C ILE A 9 27.23 24.02 -21.35
N PRO A 10 28.52 24.04 -20.97
CA PRO A 10 29.12 22.93 -20.24
C PRO A 10 28.46 22.82 -18.87
N VAL A 11 28.13 21.58 -18.47
CA VAL A 11 27.55 21.27 -17.17
C VAL A 11 28.38 20.19 -16.50
N ASP A 12 28.57 20.34 -15.19
CA ASP A 12 29.16 19.34 -14.31
C ASP A 12 28.07 18.89 -13.33
N ILE A 13 27.68 17.62 -13.41
CA ILE A 13 26.53 17.08 -12.68
C ILE A 13 26.83 15.69 -12.11
N SER A 14 26.25 15.41 -10.94
CA SER A 14 26.12 14.07 -10.40
C SER A 14 24.71 13.56 -10.69
N LEU A 15 24.59 12.46 -11.43
CA LEU A 15 23.30 11.88 -11.80
C LEU A 15 22.92 10.75 -10.84
N VAL A 16 21.75 10.86 -10.19
CA VAL A 16 21.12 9.79 -9.42
C VAL A 16 19.78 9.47 -10.05
N CYS A 17 19.57 8.20 -10.40
CA CYS A 17 18.32 7.73 -11.01
C CYS A 17 17.73 6.61 -10.15
N ALA A 18 16.40 6.49 -10.15
CA ALA A 18 15.68 5.41 -9.50
C ALA A 18 14.56 4.94 -10.42
N THR A 19 14.30 3.63 -10.43
CA THR A 19 13.23 3.03 -11.24
C THR A 19 12.70 1.78 -10.54
N HIS A 20 11.40 1.52 -10.72
CA HIS A 20 10.76 0.28 -10.27
C HIS A 20 10.78 -0.81 -11.36
N ARG A 21 11.24 -0.48 -12.57
CA ARG A 21 11.34 -1.41 -13.70
C ARG A 21 12.73 -2.02 -13.76
N VAL A 22 12.81 -3.27 -14.16
CA VAL A 22 14.07 -3.93 -14.48
C VAL A 22 14.60 -3.36 -15.79
N LEU A 23 15.61 -2.48 -15.72
CA LEU A 23 16.13 -1.79 -16.91
C LEU A 23 16.69 -2.74 -17.96
N ARG A 24 17.24 -3.89 -17.55
CA ARG A 24 17.75 -4.91 -18.48
C ARG A 24 16.64 -5.42 -19.40
N ASP A 25 15.46 -5.67 -18.87
CA ASP A 25 14.31 -6.16 -19.64
C ASP A 25 13.78 -5.04 -20.55
N ALA A 26 13.75 -3.80 -20.06
CA ALA A 26 13.37 -2.64 -20.85
C ALA A 26 14.32 -2.40 -22.04
N VAL A 27 15.62 -2.65 -21.88
CA VAL A 27 16.60 -2.61 -23.00
C VAL A 27 16.33 -3.73 -23.98
N ALA A 28 16.13 -4.96 -23.51
CA ALA A 28 15.85 -6.11 -24.36
C ALA A 28 14.58 -5.93 -25.21
N ASN A 29 13.56 -5.26 -24.65
CA ASN A 29 12.30 -4.95 -25.33
C ASN A 29 12.36 -3.69 -26.21
N GLY A 30 13.50 -3.00 -26.29
CA GLY A 30 13.66 -1.76 -27.05
C GLY A 30 12.96 -0.54 -26.44
N GLU A 31 12.41 -0.64 -25.23
CA GLU A 31 11.79 0.47 -24.50
C GLU A 31 12.82 1.41 -23.88
N PHE A 32 14.06 0.92 -23.66
CA PHE A 32 15.13 1.69 -23.07
C PHE A 32 16.40 1.64 -23.93
N ARG A 33 17.04 2.80 -24.04
CA ARG A 33 18.26 2.96 -24.83
C ARG A 33 19.43 2.26 -24.17
N GLU A 34 20.07 1.36 -24.92
CA GLU A 34 21.23 0.60 -24.45
C GLU A 34 22.42 1.50 -24.07
N ASP A 35 22.70 2.54 -24.86
CA ASP A 35 23.80 3.46 -24.58
C ASP A 35 23.60 4.27 -23.29
N LEU A 36 22.36 4.59 -22.95
CA LEU A 36 22.03 5.23 -21.68
C LEU A 36 22.14 4.24 -20.53
N TYR A 37 21.71 2.98 -20.71
CA TYR A 37 21.79 1.93 -19.69
C TYR A 37 23.21 1.76 -19.18
N TYR A 38 24.20 1.64 -20.06
CA TYR A 38 25.59 1.49 -19.65
C TYR A 38 26.18 2.73 -18.98
N ARG A 39 25.65 3.93 -19.24
CA ARG A 39 26.08 5.18 -18.58
C ARG A 39 25.52 5.33 -17.17
N VAL A 40 24.28 4.89 -16.94
CA VAL A 40 23.61 5.04 -15.64
C VAL A 40 23.82 3.82 -14.74
N ASN A 41 24.07 2.63 -15.30
CA ASN A 41 24.28 1.39 -14.55
C ASN A 41 25.74 1.25 -14.08
N GLY A 42 26.30 2.31 -13.49
CA GLY A 42 27.63 2.28 -12.88
C GLY A 42 27.62 1.64 -11.50
N LEU A 43 26.79 2.17 -10.58
CA LEU A 43 26.52 1.61 -9.26
C LEU A 43 25.00 1.49 -9.08
N THR A 44 24.53 0.27 -8.87
CA THR A 44 23.10 -0.02 -8.66
C THR A 44 22.88 -0.48 -7.24
N VAL A 45 21.98 0.20 -6.54
CA VAL A 45 21.53 -0.16 -5.19
C VAL A 45 20.10 -0.66 -5.29
N THR A 46 19.87 -1.92 -4.93
CA THR A 46 18.54 -2.49 -4.85
C THR A 46 17.95 -2.20 -3.47
N LEU A 47 16.84 -1.47 -3.44
CA LEU A 47 16.11 -1.23 -2.20
C LEU A 47 15.21 -2.44 -1.91
N PRO A 48 15.41 -3.15 -0.77
CA PRO A 48 14.53 -4.24 -0.41
C PRO A 48 13.13 -3.72 -0.05
N PRO A 49 12.08 -4.48 -0.35
CA PRO A 49 10.74 -4.18 0.11
C PRO A 49 10.66 -4.24 1.64
N LEU A 50 9.66 -3.59 2.22
CA LEU A 50 9.57 -3.42 3.67
C LEU A 50 9.49 -4.76 4.43
N ARG A 51 8.84 -5.78 3.87
CA ARG A 51 8.75 -7.14 4.42
C ARG A 51 10.08 -7.89 4.54
N GLU A 52 11.10 -7.49 3.78
CA GLU A 52 12.44 -8.11 3.81
C GLU A 52 13.39 -7.36 4.75
N ARG A 53 12.93 -6.27 5.37
CA ARG A 53 13.72 -5.42 6.25
C ARG A 53 13.54 -5.82 7.71
N SER A 54 14.64 -5.80 8.47
CA SER A 54 14.63 -6.03 9.92
C SER A 54 14.48 -4.74 10.74
N ASP A 55 14.55 -3.56 10.12
CA ASP A 55 14.53 -2.25 10.77
C ASP A 55 13.14 -1.57 10.77
N VAL A 56 12.06 -2.33 10.54
CA VAL A 56 10.68 -1.81 10.48
C VAL A 56 10.31 -1.05 11.74
N GLY A 57 10.61 -1.57 12.94
CA GLY A 57 10.32 -0.89 14.20
C GLY A 57 11.00 0.47 14.31
N THR A 58 12.27 0.58 13.93
CA THR A 58 12.99 1.87 13.91
C THR A 58 12.43 2.83 12.88
N LEU A 59 11.96 2.31 11.74
CA LEU A 59 11.30 3.12 10.73
C LEU A 59 9.98 3.69 11.26
N VAL A 60 9.17 2.86 11.90
CA VAL A 60 7.91 3.27 12.55
C VAL A 60 8.17 4.38 13.57
N ASP A 61 9.15 4.22 14.45
CA ASP A 61 9.50 5.24 15.45
C ASP A 61 9.89 6.59 14.82
N ARG A 62 10.56 6.56 13.66
CA ARG A 62 10.90 7.78 12.91
C ARG A 62 9.67 8.42 12.27
N LEU A 63 8.77 7.61 11.72
CA LEU A 63 7.54 8.11 11.09
C LEU A 63 6.59 8.71 12.14
N LEU A 64 6.43 8.05 13.30
CA LEU A 64 5.62 8.58 14.40
C LEU A 64 6.15 9.92 14.91
N ARG A 65 7.48 10.06 15.04
CA ARG A 65 8.09 11.33 15.45
C ARG A 65 7.86 12.43 14.41
N ALA A 66 7.98 12.12 13.13
CA ALA A 66 7.71 13.08 12.07
C ALA A 66 6.23 13.51 12.08
N GLU A 67 5.31 12.55 12.24
CA GLU A 67 3.88 12.82 12.29
C GLU A 67 3.48 13.65 13.52
N ALA A 68 4.07 13.38 14.70
CA ALA A 68 3.86 14.19 15.90
C ALA A 68 4.26 15.65 15.67
N GLN A 69 5.41 15.87 15.01
CA GLN A 69 5.88 17.22 14.67
C GLN A 69 4.96 17.93 13.67
N ASP A 70 4.50 17.22 12.63
CA ASP A 70 3.63 17.77 11.60
C ASP A 70 2.22 18.09 12.14
N SER A 71 1.73 17.29 13.10
CA SER A 71 0.43 17.46 13.76
C SER A 71 0.46 18.41 14.96
N GLY A 72 1.65 18.90 15.36
CA GLY A 72 1.80 19.78 16.53
C GLY A 72 1.56 19.10 17.88
N ARG A 73 1.62 17.76 17.92
CA ARG A 73 1.51 16.95 19.15
C ARG A 73 2.89 16.78 19.81
N GLU A 74 2.93 16.66 21.13
CA GLU A 74 4.19 16.45 21.86
C GLU A 74 4.80 15.08 21.54
N ALA A 75 3.96 14.04 21.50
CA ALA A 75 4.36 12.68 21.16
C ALA A 75 3.19 11.93 20.51
N ILE A 76 3.52 10.92 19.70
CA ILE A 76 2.58 9.90 19.24
C ILE A 76 3.26 8.55 19.45
N SER A 77 2.63 7.67 20.21
CA SER A 77 3.05 6.28 20.41
C SER A 77 2.08 5.32 19.72
N ILE A 78 2.45 4.05 19.68
CA ILE A 78 1.60 2.95 19.22
C ILE A 78 1.54 1.90 20.33
N SER A 79 0.38 1.28 20.50
CA SER A 79 0.23 0.20 21.46
C SER A 79 1.11 -1.01 21.09
N ALA A 80 1.41 -1.86 22.08
CA ALA A 80 2.23 -3.05 21.86
C ALA A 80 1.61 -4.02 20.83
N GLU A 81 0.28 -4.05 20.72
CA GLU A 81 -0.44 -4.83 19.72
C GLU A 81 -0.21 -4.27 18.32
N VAL A 82 -0.41 -2.96 18.14
CA VAL A 82 -0.21 -2.27 16.87
C VAL A 82 1.25 -2.37 16.41
N ARG A 83 2.21 -2.29 17.35
CA ARG A 83 3.63 -2.48 17.04
C ARG A 83 3.93 -3.86 16.47
N ARG A 84 3.41 -4.93 17.10
CA ARG A 84 3.57 -6.29 16.59
C ARG A 84 2.89 -6.45 15.23
N PHE A 85 1.72 -5.85 15.05
CA PHE A 85 1.03 -5.85 13.77
C PHE A 85 1.89 -5.18 12.69
N PHE A 86 2.46 -4.00 12.96
CA PHE A 86 3.30 -3.29 11.99
C PHE A 86 4.58 -4.05 11.64
N GLU A 87 5.14 -4.80 12.58
CA GLU A 87 6.35 -5.62 12.35
C GLU A 87 6.06 -6.91 11.56
N THR A 88 4.83 -7.42 11.61
CA THR A 88 4.44 -8.71 10.99
C THR A 88 3.64 -8.54 9.69
N TYR A 89 3.01 -7.39 9.48
CA TYR A 89 2.22 -7.13 8.27
C TYR A 89 3.11 -7.03 7.01
N PRO A 90 2.70 -7.60 5.86
CA PRO A 90 3.54 -7.69 4.66
C PRO A 90 3.74 -6.36 3.92
N TRP A 91 2.90 -5.34 4.19
CA TRP A 91 2.96 -4.02 3.58
C TRP A 91 3.10 -4.04 2.05
N PRO A 92 2.08 -4.49 1.29
CA PRO A 92 2.12 -4.50 -0.18
C PRO A 92 2.42 -3.12 -0.79
N GLY A 93 1.96 -2.03 -0.15
CA GLY A 93 2.30 -0.66 -0.54
C GLY A 93 3.60 -0.11 0.05
N ASN A 94 4.42 -0.97 0.66
CA ASN A 94 5.71 -0.65 1.30
C ASN A 94 5.58 0.53 2.30
N ILE A 95 6.65 1.32 2.43
CA ILE A 95 6.72 2.50 3.30
C ILE A 95 5.60 3.51 3.05
N ARG A 96 5.07 3.60 1.82
CA ARG A 96 3.98 4.52 1.50
C ARG A 96 2.70 4.12 2.21
N GLN A 97 2.38 2.83 2.21
CA GLN A 97 1.20 2.32 2.94
C GLN A 97 1.39 2.49 4.44
N LEU A 98 2.54 2.10 4.99
CA LEU A 98 2.85 2.27 6.41
C LEU A 98 2.69 3.72 6.86
N HIS A 99 3.26 4.67 6.11
CA HIS A 99 3.15 6.09 6.42
C HIS A 99 1.71 6.60 6.34
N SER A 100 0.96 6.21 5.30
CA SER A 100 -0.46 6.59 5.18
C SER A 100 -1.29 6.06 6.34
N VAL A 101 -1.04 4.82 6.78
CA VAL A 101 -1.72 4.23 7.94
C VAL A 101 -1.40 5.02 9.20
N ILE A 102 -0.12 5.27 9.48
CA ILE A 102 0.29 6.07 10.65
C ILE A 102 -0.38 7.45 10.63
N ARG A 103 -0.36 8.15 9.49
CA ARG A 103 -0.97 9.47 9.37
C ARG A 103 -2.48 9.45 9.60
N VAL A 104 -3.18 8.47 9.03
CA VAL A 104 -4.64 8.34 9.24
C VAL A 104 -4.94 8.00 10.69
N SER A 105 -4.21 7.05 11.29
CA SER A 105 -4.39 6.67 12.68
C SER A 105 -4.08 7.81 13.66
N ALA A 106 -3.03 8.59 13.40
CA ALA A 106 -2.71 9.79 14.18
C ALA A 106 -3.80 10.87 14.10
N ALA A 107 -4.44 11.02 12.94
CA ALA A 107 -5.53 11.97 12.74
C ALA A 107 -6.85 11.54 13.41
N LEU A 108 -6.97 10.27 13.82
CA LEU A 108 -8.13 9.75 14.55
C LEU A 108 -8.00 9.88 16.07
N LEU A 109 -6.81 10.19 16.58
CA LEU A 109 -6.59 10.41 18.01
C LEU A 109 -7.38 11.63 18.50
N GLU A 110 -8.00 11.49 19.67
CA GLU A 110 -8.59 12.62 20.38
C GLU A 110 -7.49 13.56 20.94
N ASP A 111 -7.88 14.73 21.47
CA ASP A 111 -6.91 15.73 21.97
C ASP A 111 -6.18 15.26 23.24
N ASP A 112 -6.77 14.32 24.00
CA ASP A 112 -6.21 13.71 25.21
C ASP A 112 -5.58 12.33 24.95
N GLU A 113 -5.57 11.86 23.71
CA GLU A 113 -4.95 10.59 23.31
C GLU A 113 -3.63 10.81 22.56
N ASP A 114 -2.58 10.14 23.03
CA ASP A 114 -1.26 10.14 22.38
C ASP A 114 -0.85 8.74 21.88
N GLU A 115 -1.68 7.72 22.07
CA GLU A 115 -1.38 6.33 21.73
C GLU A 115 -2.33 5.78 20.66
N ILE A 116 -1.76 5.34 19.54
CA ILE A 116 -2.48 4.66 18.47
C ILE A 116 -2.76 3.20 18.87
N GLU A 117 -4.04 2.85 18.94
CA GLU A 117 -4.53 1.51 19.22
C GLU A 117 -5.16 0.86 17.98
N SER A 118 -5.56 -0.41 18.09
CA SER A 118 -6.17 -1.15 16.98
C SER A 118 -7.46 -0.50 16.45
N VAL A 119 -8.19 0.26 17.29
CA VAL A 119 -9.39 1.00 16.88
C VAL A 119 -9.07 2.20 15.97
N HIS A 120 -7.85 2.73 16.05
CA HIS A 120 -7.37 3.83 15.21
C HIS A 120 -6.83 3.34 13.86
N LEU A 121 -6.74 2.02 13.63
CA LEU A 121 -6.24 1.46 12.38
C LEU A 121 -7.33 1.38 11.31
N PRO A 122 -7.03 1.69 10.04
CA PRO A 122 -7.99 1.53 8.94
C PRO A 122 -8.49 0.08 8.79
N GLU A 123 -9.80 -0.09 8.60
CA GLU A 123 -10.45 -1.40 8.46
C GLU A 123 -9.87 -2.26 7.31
N GLU A 124 -9.38 -1.62 6.25
CA GLU A 124 -8.75 -2.25 5.08
C GLU A 124 -7.55 -3.12 5.44
N LEU A 125 -6.93 -2.90 6.60
CA LEU A 125 -5.80 -3.70 7.09
C LEU A 125 -6.22 -5.06 7.66
N PHE A 126 -7.49 -5.21 8.04
CA PHE A 126 -8.05 -6.41 8.66
C PHE A 126 -8.86 -7.28 7.68
N GLY A 127 -8.94 -6.89 6.40
CA GLY A 127 -9.61 -7.65 5.35
C GLY A 127 -8.89 -8.97 5.01
N PRO A 128 -9.61 -9.96 4.44
CA PRO A 128 -9.03 -11.25 4.05
C PRO A 128 -7.99 -11.14 2.93
N GLU A 129 -7.99 -10.04 2.17
CA GLU A 129 -6.97 -9.76 1.17
C GLU A 129 -6.27 -8.42 1.47
N PRO A 130 -4.92 -8.40 1.54
CA PRO A 130 -4.18 -7.16 1.74
C PRO A 130 -4.40 -6.24 0.53
N PHE A 131 -4.83 -5.00 0.75
CA PHE A 131 -5.07 -4.02 -0.30
C PHE A 131 -3.81 -3.84 -1.17
N VAL A 132 -3.85 -4.30 -2.41
CA VAL A 132 -2.84 -4.03 -3.44
C VAL A 132 -3.37 -2.88 -4.29
N PRO A 133 -2.78 -1.67 -4.23
CA PRO A 133 -3.22 -0.59 -5.09
C PRO A 133 -3.00 -1.01 -6.55
N THR A 134 -4.09 -1.16 -7.32
CA THR A 134 -4.01 -1.34 -8.77
C THR A 134 -3.42 -0.06 -9.36
N GLN A 135 -2.14 -0.12 -9.73
CA GLN A 135 -1.43 1.01 -10.31
C GLN A 135 -2.08 1.33 -11.67
N HIS A 136 -2.75 2.48 -11.78
CA HIS A 136 -3.05 3.07 -13.09
C HIS A 136 -1.75 3.59 -13.71
N GLY A 137 -1.02 2.70 -14.38
CA GLY A 137 0.10 3.02 -15.26
C GLY A 137 -0.39 2.97 -16.71
N GLY A 138 -0.38 4.11 -17.39
CA GLY A 138 -1.01 4.31 -18.70
C GLY A 138 -0.61 3.28 -19.77
N ALA A 139 -1.64 2.71 -20.38
CA ALA A 139 -1.62 2.26 -21.77
C ALA A 139 -2.61 3.14 -22.55
N SER A 140 -2.17 3.68 -23.68
CA SER A 140 -2.97 4.40 -24.66
C SER A 140 -4.26 3.64 -24.99
N PRO A 141 -5.41 4.31 -25.25
CA PRO A 141 -6.63 3.62 -25.62
C PRO A 141 -6.49 3.07 -27.04
N ALA A 142 -6.22 1.77 -27.18
CA ALA A 142 -6.47 1.07 -28.42
C ALA A 142 -7.92 0.55 -28.38
N PRO A 143 -8.79 0.93 -29.34
CA PRO A 143 -10.13 0.37 -29.40
C PRO A 143 -9.98 -1.07 -29.91
N SER A 144 -10.27 -2.04 -29.05
CA SER A 144 -10.42 -3.43 -29.45
C SER A 144 -11.88 -3.79 -29.24
N GLU A 145 -12.56 -3.99 -30.36
CA GLU A 145 -13.94 -4.40 -30.51
C GLU A 145 -14.28 -5.62 -29.64
N GLY A 146 -15.55 -5.68 -29.25
CA GLY A 146 -16.06 -6.58 -28.23
C GLY A 146 -15.84 -8.05 -28.52
N VAL A 147 -15.53 -8.76 -27.45
CA VAL A 147 -16.00 -10.12 -27.20
C VAL A 147 -16.36 -10.17 -25.72
N LEU A 148 -17.65 -10.21 -25.40
CA LEU A 148 -18.09 -10.73 -24.10
C LEU A 148 -17.75 -12.23 -24.07
N PRO A 149 -16.99 -12.74 -23.09
CA PRO A 149 -17.24 -14.08 -22.60
C PRO A 149 -18.48 -14.06 -21.69
N PRO A 150 -19.34 -15.09 -21.74
CA PRO A 150 -20.55 -15.15 -20.94
C PRO A 150 -20.20 -15.22 -19.44
N SER A 151 -20.87 -14.38 -18.66
CA SER A 151 -20.85 -14.41 -17.21
C SER A 151 -21.37 -15.76 -16.70
N GLU A 152 -20.51 -16.56 -16.07
CA GLU A 152 -20.96 -17.59 -15.15
C GLU A 152 -21.40 -16.89 -13.86
N PRO A 153 -22.60 -17.19 -13.31
CA PRO A 153 -22.99 -16.66 -12.02
C PRO A 153 -22.15 -17.36 -10.95
N ALA A 154 -21.09 -16.70 -10.48
CA ALA A 154 -20.56 -16.98 -9.16
C ALA A 154 -21.72 -16.74 -8.19
N VAL A 155 -22.24 -17.82 -7.63
CA VAL A 155 -23.32 -17.81 -6.63
C VAL A 155 -22.78 -17.12 -5.40
N ALA A 156 -22.81 -15.79 -5.41
CA ALA A 156 -22.79 -14.98 -4.22
C ALA A 156 -24.00 -15.43 -3.42
N ARG A 157 -23.78 -16.21 -2.37
CA ARG A 157 -24.81 -16.54 -1.40
C ARG A 157 -25.46 -15.22 -0.99
N SER A 158 -26.75 -15.08 -1.29
CA SER A 158 -27.47 -13.87 -0.95
C SER A 158 -27.43 -13.69 0.56
N LEU A 159 -27.31 -12.45 1.03
CA LEU A 159 -27.43 -12.12 2.46
C LEU A 159 -28.70 -12.73 3.08
N ASP A 160 -29.76 -12.89 2.28
CA ASP A 160 -31.01 -13.55 2.67
C ASP A 160 -30.83 -15.04 3.01
N GLU A 161 -29.93 -15.76 2.33
CA GLU A 161 -29.65 -17.18 2.62
C GLU A 161 -28.86 -17.35 3.91
N LEU A 162 -27.95 -16.41 4.21
CA LEU A 162 -27.17 -16.40 5.45
C LEU A 162 -28.03 -16.06 6.67
N GLU A 163 -29.02 -15.16 6.53
CA GLU A 163 -29.98 -14.87 7.60
C GLU A 163 -30.86 -16.09 7.93
N LEU A 164 -31.38 -16.77 6.90
CA LEU A 164 -32.24 -17.95 7.09
C LEU A 164 -31.47 -19.11 7.76
N GLU A 165 -30.20 -19.33 7.39
CA GLU A 165 -29.34 -20.31 8.07
C GLU A 165 -29.05 -19.92 9.52
N ALA A 166 -28.79 -18.64 9.81
CA ALA A 166 -28.54 -18.18 11.17
C ALA A 166 -29.78 -18.36 12.08
N ILE A 167 -30.97 -18.00 11.59
CA ILE A 167 -32.23 -18.18 12.32
C ILE A 167 -32.54 -19.66 12.53
N ALA A 168 -32.34 -20.51 11.52
CA ALA A 168 -32.57 -21.95 11.63
C ALA A 168 -31.64 -22.61 12.66
N LYS A 169 -30.37 -22.16 12.71
CA LYS A 169 -29.38 -22.67 13.67
C LYS A 169 -29.72 -22.28 15.12
N VAL A 170 -30.17 -21.05 15.34
CA VAL A 170 -30.64 -20.58 16.66
C VAL A 170 -31.92 -21.31 17.08
N MET A 171 -32.86 -21.55 16.16
CA MET A 171 -34.07 -22.34 16.43
C MET A 171 -33.75 -23.79 16.85
N GLN A 172 -32.66 -24.36 16.33
CA GLN A 172 -32.24 -25.74 16.63
C GLN A 172 -31.53 -25.85 17.99
N GLU A 173 -30.75 -24.84 18.39
CA GLU A 173 -30.09 -24.78 19.70
C GLU A 173 -31.08 -24.54 20.85
N VAL A 174 -32.12 -23.74 20.63
CA VAL A 174 -33.08 -23.37 21.69
C VAL A 174 -34.23 -24.39 21.83
N LYS A 175 -34.21 -25.51 21.07
CA LYS A 175 -35.24 -26.57 21.08
C LYS A 175 -36.68 -26.02 21.11
N GLY A 176 -36.93 -24.97 20.34
CA GLY A 176 -38.27 -24.38 20.17
C GLY A 176 -38.84 -23.63 21.38
N ASN A 177 -38.03 -23.15 22.32
CA ASN A 177 -38.55 -22.30 23.40
C ASN A 177 -38.54 -20.81 22.99
N VAL A 178 -39.63 -20.37 22.36
CA VAL A 178 -39.86 -18.96 22.02
C VAL A 178 -40.81 -18.35 23.06
N SER A 179 -40.29 -17.95 24.22
CA SER A 179 -40.95 -17.15 25.26
C SER A 179 -39.85 -16.71 26.26
N ALA A 180 -39.59 -15.44 26.58
CA ALA A 180 -40.33 -14.18 26.46
C ALA A 180 -39.37 -13.01 26.17
#